data_AF-A0A7Y4NGJ2-F1
#
_entry.id   AF-A0A7Y4NGJ2-F1
#
_cell.length_a   1.000
_cell.length_b   1.000
_cell.length_c   1.000
_cell.angle_alpha   90.00
_cell.angle_beta   90.00
_cell.angle_gamma   90.00
#
_symmetry.space_group_name_H-M   'P 1'
#
loop_
_entity.id
_entity.type
_entity.pdbx_description
1 polymer ?
#
loop_
_entity_poly.entity_id
_entity_poly.type
_entity_poly.pdbx_seq_one_letter_code
_entity_poly.pdbx_strand_id
1 'polypeptide(L)'
;MRASVGLGFTLAATGAGLLSVAALRGWGIPATFAALALVGMGVGPAASSSLLGPQSRAPWRYRGIVTSTLYSMRLLGGSLAVAALSLARGHFATQFAIAAGLTAVAALGMALAAPGLEGNVPREG
;
A
#
# COMPACT_ATOMS: atom_id res chain seq x y z
N MET A 1 -11.67 7.21 7.97
CA MET A 1 -10.23 6.86 7.81
C MET A 1 -9.97 5.47 7.19
N ARG A 2 -10.85 4.47 7.30
CA ARG A 2 -10.61 3.10 6.77
C ARG A 2 -10.91 2.93 5.28
N ALA A 3 -12.03 3.49 4.81
CA ALA A 3 -12.37 3.53 3.38
C ALA A 3 -11.29 4.23 2.56
N SER A 4 -10.66 5.29 3.10
CA SER A 4 -9.59 6.04 2.42
C SER A 4 -8.29 5.24 2.23
N VAL A 5 -7.96 4.30 3.13
CA VAL A 5 -6.73 3.48 3.01
C VAL A 5 -6.92 2.40 1.95
N GLY A 6 -8.03 1.66 2.01
CA GLY A 6 -8.39 0.66 1.02
C GLY A 6 -8.54 1.27 -0.37
N LEU A 7 -9.23 2.41 -0.47
CA LEU A 7 -9.38 3.15 -1.74
C LEU A 7 -8.04 3.65 -2.29
N GLY A 8 -7.13 4.10 -1.41
CA GLY A 8 -5.78 4.49 -1.83
C GLY A 8 -4.98 3.33 -2.41
N PHE A 9 -5.03 2.15 -1.77
CA PHE A 9 -4.36 0.96 -2.30
C PHE A 9 -5.00 0.43 -3.58
N THR A 10 -6.33 0.48 -3.72
CA THR A 10 -6.98 0.12 -4.99
C THR A 10 -6.61 1.07 -6.11
N LEU A 11 -6.54 2.38 -5.83
CA LEU A 11 -6.13 3.37 -6.83
C LEU A 11 -4.67 3.16 -7.26
N ALA A 12 -3.80 2.85 -6.30
CA ALA A 12 -2.40 2.52 -6.56
C ALA A 12 -2.26 1.24 -7.40
N ALA A 13 -3.07 0.21 -7.12
CA ALA A 13 -3.09 -1.03 -7.90
C ALA A 13 -3.55 -0.79 -9.34
N THR A 14 -4.58 0.02 -9.54
CA THR A 14 -5.05 0.41 -10.88
C THR A 14 -3.98 1.20 -11.65
N GLY A 15 -3.31 2.16 -11.00
CA GLY A 15 -2.21 2.91 -11.62
C GLY A 15 -1.03 2.03 -12.02
N ALA A 16 -0.64 1.06 -11.17
CA ALA A 16 0.41 0.10 -11.49
C ALA A 16 0.00 -0.88 -12.61
N GLY A 17 -1.28 -1.29 -12.66
CA GLY A 17 -1.83 -2.08 -13.75
C GLY A 17 -1.80 -1.33 -15.08
N LEU A 18 -2.17 -0.04 -15.07
CA LEU A 18 -2.07 0.83 -16.24
C LEU A 18 -0.62 1.00 -16.72
N LEU A 19 0.36 1.10 -15.81
CA LEU A 19 1.78 1.10 -16.16
C LEU A 19 2.21 -0.20 -16.86
N SER A 20 1.73 -1.35 -16.39
CA SER A 20 1.99 -2.64 -17.01
C SER A 20 1.45 -2.68 -18.45
N VAL A 21 0.21 -2.25 -18.66
CA VAL A 21 -0.42 -2.19 -19.98
C VAL A 21 0.28 -1.18 -20.89
N ALA A 22 0.63 0.00 -20.38
CA ALA A 22 1.35 1.02 -21.13
C ALA A 22 2.74 0.52 -21.58
N ALA A 23 3.43 -0.24 -20.74
CA ALA A 23 4.72 -0.87 -21.06
C ALA A 23 4.58 -1.98 -22.13
N LEU A 24 3.49 -2.77 -22.09
CA LEU A 24 3.23 -3.80 -23.11
C LEU A 24 2.84 -3.22 -24.47
N ARG A 25 2.01 -2.18 -24.46
CA ARG A 25 1.40 -1.59 -25.67
C ARG A 25 2.22 -0.42 -26.24
N GLY A 26 3.25 0.03 -25.54
CA GLY A 26 4.10 1.14 -25.98
C GLY A 26 3.36 2.48 -26.05
N TRP A 27 2.44 2.76 -25.11
CA TRP A 27 1.58 3.96 -25.13
C TRP A 27 2.31 5.31 -24.99
N GLY A 28 3.63 5.29 -24.84
CA GLY A 28 4.48 6.48 -24.81
C GLY A 28 4.49 7.19 -23.46
N ILE A 29 5.31 8.25 -23.40
CA ILE A 29 5.62 9.02 -22.19
C ILE A 29 4.38 9.60 -21.46
N PRO A 30 3.38 10.23 -22.13
CA PRO A 30 2.28 10.88 -21.42
C PRO A 30 1.37 9.90 -20.68
N ALA A 31 1.12 8.71 -21.24
CA ALA A 31 0.33 7.67 -20.59
C ALA A 31 1.02 7.14 -19.32
N THR A 32 2.35 7.01 -19.38
CA THR A 32 3.18 6.61 -18.22
C THR A 32 3.10 7.64 -17.09
N PHE A 33 3.16 8.95 -17.41
CA PHE A 33 3.01 10.00 -16.40
C PHE A 33 1.61 10.02 -15.77
N ALA A 34 0.56 9.83 -16.57
CA ALA A 34 -0.81 9.75 -16.05
C ALA A 34 -0.97 8.54 -15.09
N ALA A 35 -0.42 7.39 -15.45
CA ALA A 35 -0.46 6.21 -14.61
C ALA A 35 0.38 6.37 -13.32
N LEU A 36 1.55 7.03 -13.39
CA LEU A 36 2.33 7.41 -12.22
C LEU A 36 1.60 8.37 -11.29
N ALA A 37 0.86 9.33 -11.84
CA ALA A 37 0.04 10.26 -11.05
C ALA A 37 -1.04 9.50 -10.26
N LEU A 38 -1.68 8.50 -10.87
CA LEU A 38 -2.66 7.63 -10.20
C LEU A 38 -2.02 6.82 -9.07
N VAL A 39 -0.82 6.26 -9.30
CA VAL A 39 -0.07 5.57 -8.23
C VAL A 39 0.23 6.51 -7.08
N GLY A 40 0.76 7.71 -7.36
CA GLY A 40 1.10 8.70 -6.34
C GLY A 40 -0.12 9.15 -5.52
N MET A 41 -1.24 9.41 -6.19
CA MET A 41 -2.50 9.81 -5.56
C MET A 41 -3.07 8.72 -4.65
N GLY A 42 -2.86 7.44 -4.98
CA GLY A 42 -3.29 6.32 -4.14
C GLY A 42 -2.37 6.05 -2.95
N VAL A 43 -1.05 6.00 -3.19
CA VAL A 43 -0.05 5.62 -2.19
C VAL A 43 0.09 6.67 -1.10
N GLY A 44 0.04 7.97 -1.42
CA GLY A 44 0.26 9.05 -0.46
C GLY A 44 -0.70 9.00 0.74
N PRO A 45 -2.03 9.09 0.52
CA PRO A 45 -3.02 9.00 1.58
C PRO A 45 -3.00 7.65 2.32
N ALA A 46 -2.81 6.54 1.60
CA ALA A 46 -2.77 5.20 2.18
C ALA A 46 -1.57 5.01 3.12
N ALA A 47 -0.38 5.50 2.73
CA ALA A 47 0.82 5.40 3.53
C ALA A 47 0.69 6.16 4.87
N SER A 48 0.26 7.42 4.83
CA SER A 48 0.13 8.25 6.03
C SER A 48 -0.92 7.70 7.00
N SER A 49 -2.06 7.26 6.49
CA SER A 49 -3.16 6.72 7.30
C SER A 49 -2.84 5.36 7.92
N SER A 50 -2.04 4.53 7.24
CA SER A 50 -1.57 3.24 7.77
C SER A 50 -0.61 3.38 8.97
N LEU A 51 0.13 4.50 9.06
CA LEU A 51 1.00 4.85 10.18
C LEU A 51 0.23 5.45 11.35
N LEU A 52 -0.63 6.43 11.07
CA LEU A 52 -1.35 7.18 12.11
C LEU A 52 -2.42 6.32 12.82
N GLY A 53 -3.03 5.36 12.12
CA GLY A 53 -4.09 4.52 12.67
C GLY A 53 -3.67 3.74 13.93
N PRO A 54 -2.62 2.89 13.87
CA PRO A 54 -2.14 2.12 15.02
C PRO A 54 -1.52 3.00 16.12
N GLN A 55 -0.77 4.04 15.75
CA GLN A 55 -0.16 4.97 16.72
C GLN A 55 -1.20 5.71 17.57
N SER A 56 -2.34 6.09 16.96
CA SER A 56 -3.43 6.80 17.66
C SER A 56 -4.16 5.92 18.67
N ARG A 57 -4.15 4.59 18.48
CA ARG A 57 -4.84 3.61 19.34
C ARG A 57 -3.93 3.02 20.42
N ALA A 58 -2.62 3.20 20.29
CA ALA A 58 -1.65 2.66 21.24
C ALA A 58 -1.59 3.50 22.53
N PRO A 59 -1.57 2.87 23.73
CA PRO A 59 -1.32 3.56 24.99
C PRO A 59 0.01 4.32 24.94
N TRP A 60 0.08 5.48 25.59
CA TRP A 60 1.21 6.41 25.47
C TRP A 60 2.57 5.76 25.74
N ARG A 61 2.62 4.86 26.73
CA ARG A 61 3.82 4.09 27.13
C ARG A 61 4.36 3.16 26.03
N TYR A 62 3.55 2.74 25.07
CA TYR A 62 3.93 1.79 24.01
C TYR A 62 4.08 2.42 22.63
N ARG A 63 3.86 3.73 22.47
CA ARG A 63 3.90 4.40 21.15
C ARG A 63 5.26 4.34 20.47
N GLY A 64 6.35 4.38 21.25
CA GLY A 64 7.70 4.20 20.72
C GLY A 64 7.88 2.84 20.05
N ILE A 65 7.46 1.77 20.73
CA ILE A 65 7.53 0.39 20.21
C ILE A 65 6.68 0.26 18.94
N VAL A 66 5.45 0.75 18.95
CA VAL A 66 4.55 0.67 17.77
C VAL A 66 5.16 1.40 16.56
N THR A 67 5.77 2.56 16.77
CA THR A 67 6.41 3.32 15.69
C THR A 67 7.60 2.55 15.10
N SER A 68 8.48 2.02 15.95
CA SER A 68 9.62 1.21 15.51
C SER A 68 9.18 -0.03 14.75
N THR A 69 8.19 -0.77 15.27
CA THR A 69 7.65 -1.96 14.59
C THR A 69 7.05 -1.61 13.23
N LEU A 70 6.27 -0.53 13.12
CA LEU A 70 5.71 -0.09 11.84
C LEU A 70 6.80 0.28 10.83
N TYR A 71 7.85 0.96 11.28
CA TYR A 71 8.97 1.33 10.42
C TYR A 71 9.77 0.11 9.96
N SER A 72 10.07 -0.83 10.86
CA SER A 72 10.71 -2.11 10.52
C SER A 72 9.90 -2.91 9.51
N MET A 73 8.58 -3.00 9.69
CA MET A 73 7.70 -3.68 8.74
C MET A 73 7.68 -2.98 7.38
N ARG A 74 7.79 -1.65 7.34
CA ARG A 74 7.86 -0.89 6.08
C ARG A 74 9.17 -1.13 5.34
N LEU A 75 10.29 -1.19 6.05
CA LEU A 75 11.59 -1.54 5.47
C LEU A 75 11.61 -2.98 4.95
N LEU A 76 11.09 -3.93 5.74
CA LEU A 76 10.97 -5.34 5.33
C LEU A 76 10.05 -5.50 4.11
N GLY A 77 8.90 -4.82 4.10
CA GLY A 77 8.00 -4.83 2.95
C GLY A 77 8.66 -4.24 1.70
N GLY A 78 9.46 -3.18 1.87
CA GLY A 78 10.24 -2.58 0.78
C GLY A 78 11.27 -3.55 0.19
N SER A 79 12.04 -4.24 1.04
CA SER A 79 13.04 -5.21 0.56
C SER A 79 12.41 -6.43 -0.11
N LEU A 80 11.29 -6.94 0.42
CA LEU A 80 10.52 -8.02 -0.20
C LEU A 80 9.94 -7.60 -1.55
N ALA A 81 9.41 -6.37 -1.67
CA ALA A 81 8.90 -5.85 -2.94
C ALA A 81 10.02 -5.73 -3.99
N VAL A 82 11.19 -5.21 -3.60
CA VAL A 82 12.35 -5.14 -4.51
C VAL A 82 12.81 -6.53 -4.93
N ALA A 83 12.85 -7.50 -4.02
CA ALA A 83 13.18 -8.88 -4.35
C ALA A 83 12.20 -9.47 -5.37
N ALA A 84 10.89 -9.28 -5.16
CA ALA A 84 9.85 -9.73 -6.09
C ALA A 84 9.99 -9.08 -7.48
N LEU A 85 10.26 -7.77 -7.55
CA LEU A 85 10.50 -7.08 -8.83
C LEU A 85 11.78 -7.56 -9.53
N SER A 86 12.79 -7.97 -8.76
CA SER A 86 14.05 -8.50 -9.29
C SER A 86 13.85 -9.85 -10.01
N LEU A 87 12.85 -10.65 -9.63
CA LEU A 87 12.52 -11.89 -10.35
C LEU A 87 12.09 -11.61 -11.81
N ALA A 88 11.51 -10.45 -12.08
CA ALA A 88 11.06 -10.04 -13.40
C ALA A 88 12.04 -9.08 -14.11
N ARG A 89 13.31 -9.05 -13.68
CA ARG A 89 14.32 -8.15 -14.24
C ARG A 89 14.43 -8.31 -15.75
N GLY A 90 14.38 -7.19 -16.47
CA GLY A 90 14.41 -7.15 -17.94
C GLY A 90 13.03 -7.10 -18.61
N HIS A 91 11.94 -7.33 -17.86
CA HIS A 91 10.57 -7.26 -18.38
C HIS A 91 9.74 -6.23 -17.60
N PHE A 92 9.78 -4.96 -18.05
CA PHE A 92 9.12 -3.84 -17.36
C PHE A 92 7.61 -4.06 -17.15
N ALA A 93 6.93 -4.62 -18.13
CA ALA A 93 5.51 -4.97 -18.03
C ALA A 93 5.23 -5.92 -16.85
N THR A 94 6.03 -6.97 -16.71
CA THR A 94 5.91 -7.96 -15.65
C THR A 94 6.25 -7.35 -14.29
N GLN A 95 7.25 -6.45 -14.22
CA GLN A 95 7.57 -5.73 -12.99
C GLN A 95 6.41 -4.85 -12.50
N PHE A 96 5.75 -4.13 -13.40
CA PHE A 96 4.57 -3.34 -13.06
C PHE A 96 3.36 -4.22 -12.71
N ALA A 97 3.21 -5.37 -13.35
CA ALA A 97 2.15 -6.34 -13.00
C ALA A 97 2.36 -6.92 -11.60
N ILE A 98 3.60 -7.24 -11.21
CA ILE A 98 3.93 -7.68 -9.86
C ILE A 98 3.61 -6.57 -8.85
N ALA A 99 3.99 -5.32 -9.14
CA ALA A 99 3.66 -4.19 -8.28
C ALA A 99 2.14 -3.99 -8.14
N ALA A 100 1.37 -4.13 -9.22
CA ALA A 100 -0.09 -4.08 -9.21
C ALA A 100 -0.69 -5.23 -8.37
N GLY A 101 -0.15 -6.44 -8.49
CA GLY A 101 -0.57 -7.59 -7.70
C GLY A 101 -0.32 -7.40 -6.21
N LEU A 102 0.88 -6.96 -5.83
CA LEU A 102 1.23 -6.70 -4.42
C LEU A 102 0.34 -5.61 -3.80
N THR A 103 0.08 -4.53 -4.54
CA THR A 103 -0.80 -3.44 -4.08
C THR A 103 -2.26 -3.86 -4.02
N ALA A 104 -2.74 -4.70 -4.95
CA ALA A 104 -4.07 -5.28 -4.91
C ALA A 104 -4.26 -6.22 -3.72
N VAL A 105 -3.27 -7.07 -3.41
CA VAL A 105 -3.28 -7.94 -2.22
C VAL A 105 -3.31 -7.09 -0.94
N ALA A 106 -2.53 -6.01 -0.88
CA ALA A 106 -2.58 -5.09 0.25
C ALA A 106 -3.95 -4.39 0.38
N ALA A 107 -4.56 -3.98 -0.74
CA ALA A 107 -5.90 -3.42 -0.77
C ALA A 107 -6.94 -4.42 -0.25
N LEU A 108 -6.87 -5.66 -0.73
CA LEU A 108 -7.76 -6.75 -0.37
C LEU A 108 -7.57 -7.16 1.11
N GLY A 109 -6.32 -7.23 1.57
CA GLY A 109 -5.99 -7.46 2.98
C GLY A 109 -6.55 -6.35 3.88
N MET A 110 -6.46 -5.09 3.47
CA MET A 110 -7.07 -3.99 4.22
C MET A 110 -8.60 -3.97 4.16
N ALA A 111 -9.19 -4.48 3.08
CA ALA A 111 -10.63 -4.61 2.92
C ALA A 111 -11.20 -5.80 3.72
N LEU A 112 -10.50 -6.94 3.77
CA LEU A 112 -10.92 -8.16 4.46
C LEU A 112 -10.52 -8.16 5.94
N ALA A 113 -9.31 -7.73 6.27
CA ALA A 113 -8.85 -7.55 7.64
C ALA A 113 -9.38 -6.23 8.25
N ALA A 114 -10.30 -5.52 7.56
CA ALA A 114 -11.15 -4.53 8.20
C ALA A 114 -12.09 -5.27 9.15
N PRO A 115 -11.80 -5.32 10.46
CA PRO A 115 -12.67 -5.98 11.40
C PRO A 115 -13.91 -5.08 11.50
N GLY A 116 -15.04 -5.59 11.02
CA GLY A 116 -16.32 -5.35 11.68
C GLY A 116 -16.32 -6.14 13.00
N LEU A 117 -16.92 -5.55 14.04
CA LEU A 117 -17.03 -5.98 15.45
C LEU A 117 -16.05 -5.30 16.43
N GLU A 118 -16.53 -4.17 16.95
CA GLU A 118 -16.78 -3.91 18.38
C GLU A 118 -16.05 -4.76 19.42
N GLY A 119 -15.44 -4.07 20.37
CA GLY A 119 -14.93 -4.64 21.61
C GLY A 119 -14.61 -3.50 22.55
N ASN A 120 -15.65 -2.96 23.17
CA ASN A 120 -15.67 -2.18 24.40
C ASN A 120 -14.35 -2.35 25.21
N VAL A 121 -13.42 -1.39 25.11
CA VAL A 121 -12.38 -1.28 26.13
C VAL A 121 -13.09 -0.65 27.33
N PRO A 122 -13.29 -1.38 28.45
CA PRO A 122 -13.81 -0.74 29.65
C PRO A 122 -12.83 0.38 29.97
N ARG A 123 -13.35 1.60 30.07
CA ARG A 123 -12.63 2.65 30.78
C ARG A 123 -12.63 2.22 32.24
N GLU A 124 -11.60 1.51 32.67
CA GLU A 124 -11.38 1.31 34.10
C GLU A 124 -11.14 2.69 34.72
N GLY A 125 -11.94 2.97 35.75
CA GLY A 125 -11.95 4.20 36.53
C GLY A 125 -10.77 4.32 37.50
#